data_AF-A0A2T0HHX1-F1
#
_entry.id   AF-A0A2T0HHX1-F1
#
_cell.length_a   1.000
_cell.length_b   1.000
_cell.length_c   1.000
_cell.angle_alpha   90.00
_cell.angle_beta   90.00
_cell.angle_gamma   90.00
#
_symmetry.space_group_name_H-M   'P 1'
#
loop_
_entity.id
_entity.type
_entity.pdbx_description
1 polymer ?
#
loop_
_entity_poly.entity_id
_entity_poly.type
_entity_poly.pdbx_seq_one_letter_code
_entity_poly.pdbx_strand_id
1 'polypeptide(L)' 'STTAAMIPELGHQPGLVVMTNSLNVARALSELEHEPVLLMTGGTWDPHSDSFQGQVAEQVLRSYDFDQLFIGADGIDLQ' A
#
# COMPACT_ATOMS: atom_id res chain seq x y z
N SER A 1 -4.45 4.06 -9.91
CA SER A 1 -4.84 2.71 -9.42
C SER A 1 -6.23 2.79 -8.83
N THR A 2 -7.07 1.76 -8.98
CA THR A 2 -8.39 1.65 -8.34
C THR A 2 -8.29 1.80 -6.81
N THR A 3 -7.24 1.25 -6.20
CA THR A 3 -7.00 1.36 -4.74
C THR A 3 -6.61 2.77 -4.30
N ALA A 4 -6.04 3.58 -5.18
CA ALA A 4 -5.66 4.96 -4.84
C ALA A 4 -6.89 5.87 -4.63
N ALA A 5 -8.07 5.48 -5.14
CA ALA A 5 -9.30 6.23 -4.92
C ALA A 5 -9.73 6.27 -3.44
N MET A 6 -9.20 5.37 -2.60
CA MET A 6 -9.50 5.36 -1.17
C MET A 6 -8.69 6.37 -0.36
N ILE A 7 -7.58 6.88 -0.90
CA ILE A 7 -6.61 7.71 -0.18
C ILE A 7 -7.27 8.89 0.57
N PRO A 8 -8.19 9.67 -0.03
CA PRO A 8 -8.84 10.78 0.67
C PRO A 8 -9.62 10.36 1.92
N GLU A 9 -10.12 9.13 1.94
CA GLU A 9 -10.93 8.61 3.05
C GLU A 9 -10.08 8.07 4.20
N LEU A 10 -8.81 7.73 3.95
CA LEU A 10 -7.91 7.13 4.95
C LEU A 10 -7.43 8.15 5.99
N GLY A 11 -7.38 9.43 5.65
CA GLY A 11 -6.99 10.50 6.59
C GLY A 11 -8.01 10.76 7.70
N HIS A 12 -9.22 10.24 7.59
CA HIS A 12 -10.27 10.44 8.60
C HIS A 12 -10.20 9.43 9.76
N GLN A 13 -9.34 8.40 9.68
CA GLN A 13 -9.25 7.35 10.69
C GLN A 13 -8.03 7.57 11.61
N PRO A 14 -8.23 7.96 12.88
CA PRO A 14 -7.12 8.16 13.81
C PRO A 14 -6.39 6.86 14.13
N GLY A 15 -5.06 6.92 14.19
CA GLY A 15 -4.21 5.78 14.55
C GLY A 15 -4.10 4.71 13.46
N LEU A 16 -4.52 5.01 12.23
CA LEU A 16 -4.40 4.11 11.10
C LEU A 16 -2.92 3.89 10.72
N VAL A 17 -2.56 2.64 10.47
CA VAL A 17 -1.28 2.24 9.87
C VAL A 17 -1.57 1.68 8.49
N VAL A 18 -0.91 2.22 7.46
CA VAL A 18 -1.09 1.80 6.08
C VAL A 18 0.21 1.23 5.55
N MET A 19 0.17 -0.03 5.11
CA MET A 19 1.27 -0.62 4.34
C MET A 19 1.00 -0.46 2.84
N THR A 20 2.00 -0.02 2.08
CA THR A 20 1.95 -0.02 0.61
C THR A 20 3.33 -0.33 0.02
N ASN A 21 3.34 -0.96 -1.15
CA ASN A 21 4.56 -1.08 -1.94
C ASN A 21 4.65 -0.01 -3.03
N SER A 22 3.60 0.79 -3.26
CA SER A 22 3.57 1.80 -4.31
C SER A 22 4.10 3.13 -3.80
N LEU A 23 5.10 3.69 -4.49
CA LEU A 23 5.66 4.99 -4.12
C LEU A 23 4.68 6.13 -4.37
N ASN A 24 3.90 6.05 -5.45
CA ASN A 24 2.80 6.98 -5.72
C ASN A 24 1.75 7.00 -4.60
N VAL A 25 1.35 5.84 -4.08
CA VAL A 25 0.38 5.76 -2.97
C VAL A 25 0.99 6.33 -1.69
N ALA A 26 2.23 5.96 -1.37
CA ALA A 26 2.98 6.48 -0.23
C ALA A 26 3.04 8.01 -0.23
N ARG A 27 3.41 8.60 -1.36
CA ARG A 27 3.47 10.05 -1.52
C ARG A 27 2.11 10.71 -1.32
N ALA A 28 1.07 10.20 -1.99
CA ALA A 28 -0.26 10.77 -1.87
C ALA A 28 -0.83 10.68 -0.44
N LEU A 29 -0.49 9.63 0.31
CA LEU A 29 -0.85 9.51 1.73
C LEU A 29 -0.14 10.55 2.61
N SER A 30 1.14 10.84 2.33
CA SER A 30 1.90 11.87 3.06
C SER A 30 1.46 13.30 2.77
N GLU A 31 0.66 13.50 1.72
CA GLU A 31 0.10 14.82 1.36
C GLU A 31 -1.27 15.08 2.02
N LEU A 32 -1.80 14.13 2.79
CA LEU A 32 -3.04 14.30 3.56
C LEU A 32 -2.82 15.21 4.77
N GLU A 33 -3.82 16.02 5.11
CA GLU A 33 -3.78 16.89 6.31
C GLU A 33 -3.58 16.08 7.61
N HIS A 34 -4.20 14.90 7.65
CA HIS A 34 -4.04 13.92 8.73
C HIS A 34 -3.44 12.64 8.14
N GLU A 35 -2.12 12.61 8.00
CA GLU A 35 -1.43 11.45 7.43
C GLU A 35 -1.46 10.24 8.39
N PRO A 36 -1.80 9.04 7.90
CA PRO A 36 -1.65 7.81 8.67
C PRO A 36 -0.18 7.43 8.82
N VAL A 37 0.13 6.53 9.75
CA VAL A 37 1.47 5.94 9.83
C VAL A 37 1.71 5.10 8.59
N LEU A 38 2.75 5.42 7.83
CA LEU A 38 3.07 4.74 6.59
C LEU A 38 4.15 3.66 6.80
N LEU A 39 3.87 2.44 6.34
CA LEU A 39 4.82 1.35 6.22
C LEU A 39 5.06 1.01 4.74
N MET A 40 6.31 0.87 4.36
CA MET A 40 6.69 0.42 3.02
C MET A 40 7.15 -1.02 3.08
N THR A 41 6.80 -1.83 2.08
CA THR A 41 7.27 -3.23 2.00
C THR A 41 8.80 -3.32 1.85
N GLY A 42 9.45 -2.25 1.39
CA GLY A 42 10.87 -2.26 1.04
C GLY A 42 11.16 -3.22 -0.12
N GLY A 43 12.44 -3.52 -0.36
CA GLY A 43 12.88 -4.40 -1.45
C GLY A 43 13.43 -3.64 -2.65
N THR A 44 13.27 -4.20 -3.84
CA THR A 44 13.83 -3.64 -5.08
C THR A 44 12.80 -2.76 -5.78
N TRP A 45 13.24 -1.59 -6.22
CA TRP A 45 12.43 -0.68 -7.00
C TRP A 45 12.18 -1.19 -8.42
N ASP A 46 10.92 -1.21 -8.85
CA ASP A 46 10.51 -1.45 -10.23
C ASP A 46 9.99 -0.15 -10.87
N PRO A 47 10.71 0.42 -11.86
CA PRO A 47 10.29 1.64 -12.52
C PRO A 47 9.07 1.47 -13.44
N HIS A 48 8.70 0.24 -13.82
CA HIS A 48 7.54 0.02 -14.69
C HIS A 48 6.22 0.11 -13.93
N SER A 49 6.19 -0.38 -12.70
CA SER A 49 5.03 -0.35 -11.83
C SER A 49 5.05 0.80 -10.80
N ASP A 50 6.18 1.51 -10.70
CA ASP A 50 6.41 2.55 -9.69
C ASP A 50 6.18 2.01 -8.26
N SER A 51 6.70 0.80 -8.01
CA SER A 51 6.51 0.08 -6.76
C SER A 51 7.71 -0.77 -6.35
N PHE A 52 7.72 -1.18 -5.09
CA PHE A 52 8.69 -2.11 -4.53
C PHE A 52 8.24 -3.56 -4.71
N GLN A 53 9.21 -4.42 -5.05
CA GLN A 53 8.98 -5.85 -5.25
C GLN A 53 10.22 -6.70 -4.88
N GLY A 54 10.08 -8.01 -5.06
CA GLY A 54 11.11 -9.00 -4.80
C GLY A 54 11.01 -9.63 -3.42
N GLN A 55 11.94 -10.53 -3.13
CA GLN A 55 11.87 -11.42 -1.96
C GLN A 55 11.80 -10.68 -0.62
N VAL A 56 12.49 -9.54 -0.50
CA VAL A 56 12.42 -8.71 0.72
C VAL A 56 11.02 -8.11 0.89
N ALA A 57 10.42 -7.59 -0.19
CA ALA A 57 9.07 -7.02 -0.14
C ALA A 57 8.04 -8.08 0.29
N GLU A 58 8.15 -9.29 -0.27
CA GLU A 58 7.30 -10.42 0.08
C GLU A 58 7.49 -10.89 1.52
N GLN A 59 8.74 -10.96 2.00
CA GLN A 59 9.03 -11.37 3.37
C GLN A 59 8.50 -10.35 4.38
N VAL A 60 8.67 -9.06 4.11
CA VAL A 60 8.10 -7.99 4.93
C VAL A 60 6.58 -8.10 4.90
N LEU A 61 5.94 -8.24 3.75
CA LEU A 61 4.48 -8.40 3.68
C LEU A 61 3.99 -9.59 4.54
N ARG A 62 4.71 -10.72 4.51
CA ARG A 62 4.38 -11.92 5.30
C ARG A 62 4.66 -11.79 6.80
N SER A 63 5.44 -10.80 7.23
CA SER A 63 5.78 -10.61 8.65
C SER A 63 4.76 -9.77 9.41
N TYR A 64 3.70 -9.29 8.76
CA TYR A 64 2.64 -8.50 9.37
C TYR A 64 1.30 -9.21 9.20
N ASP A 65 0.45 -9.05 10.21
CA ASP A 65 -0.96 -9.36 10.14
C ASP A 65 -1.74 -8.07 9.84
N PHE A 66 -2.71 -8.15 8.92
CA PHE A 66 -3.50 -6.99 8.49
C PHE A 66 -4.96 -7.18 8.88
N ASP A 67 -5.59 -6.13 9.44
CA ASP A 67 -7.02 -6.13 9.73
C ASP A 67 -7.86 -6.04 8.44
N GLN A 68 -7.37 -5.31 7.44
CA GLN A 68 -8.05 -5.07 6.16
C GLN A 68 -7.05 -5.09 5.00
N LEU A 69 -7.50 -5.61 3.86
CA LEU A 69 -6.71 -5.71 2.64
C LEU A 69 -7.51 -5.19 1.45
N PHE A 70 -6.90 -4.29 0.68
CA PHE A 70 -7.46 -3.76 -0.55
C PHE A 70 -6.55 -4.09 -1.72
N ILE A 71 -7.09 -4.81 -2.70
CA ILE A 71 -6.36 -5.21 -3.91
C ILE A 71 -7.15 -4.74 -5.12
N GLY A 72 -6.47 -4.06 -6.04
CA GLY A 72 -7.00 -3.80 -7.38
C GLY A 72 -6.63 -4.97 -8.29
N ALA A 73 -7.61 -5.55 -8.98
CA ALA A 73 -7.40 -6.62 -9.94
C ALA A 73 -8.32 -6.42 -11.16
N ASP A 74 -7.80 -6.72 -12.35
CA ASP A 74 -8.60 -6.72 -13.59
C ASP A 74 -9.50 -7.97 -13.69
N GLY A 75 -9.12 -9.04 -12.99
CA GLY A 75 -9.87 -10.28 -12.87
C GLY A 75 -9.45 -11.05 -11.63
N ILE A 76 -10.39 -11.83 -11.08
CA ILE A 76 -10.15 -12.78 -10.01
C ILE A 76 -10.60 -14.15 -10.49
N ASP A 77 -9.78 -15.15 -10.22
CA ASP A 77 -10.12 -16.55 -10.46
C ASP A 77 -10.11 -17.30 -9.13
N LEU A 78 -11.02 -18.25 -8.97
CA LEU A 78 -11.22 -19.03 -7.74
C LEU A 78 -10.55 -20.41 -7.80
N GLN A 79 -9.72 -20.66 -8.81
CA GLN A 79 -9.02 -21.92 -9.01
C GLN A 79 -8.23 -22.38 -7.79
#